data_AF-A0A1Y1K8L9-F1
#
_entry.id   AF-A0A1Y1K8L9-F1
#
_cell.length_a   1.000
_cell.length_b   1.000
_cell.length_c   1.000
_cell.angle_alpha   90.00
_cell.angle_beta   90.00
_cell.angle_gamma   90.00
#
_symmetry.space_group_name_H-M   'P 1'
#
loop_
_entity.id
_entity.type
_entity.pdbx_description
1 polymer ?
#
loop_
_entity_poly.entity_id
_entity_poly.type
_entity_poly.pdbx_seq_one_letter_code
_entity_poly.pdbx_strand_id
1 'polypeptide(L)'
;HSMRPSVNVFIMLCAIMSSVELKLPPEVIVDWESYHFQYFDICVNETGVDPMIPRMMFRQVNLPDEESFHCYMKCTFKYHNMLTPDEKDIDYEAYAKDVHLTPEILKMCREFVASESEICRKTYLITKCSVENKVISSGR
;
A
#
# COMPACT_ATOMS: atom_id res chain seq x y z
N HIS A 1 56.86 -6.02 7.87
CA HIS A 1 55.94 -5.14 8.62
C HIS A 1 54.51 -5.53 8.27
N SER A 2 53.84 -6.29 9.13
CA SER A 2 52.49 -6.83 8.89
C SER A 2 51.46 -5.85 9.44
N MET A 3 50.75 -5.12 8.58
CA MET A 3 49.57 -4.35 8.98
C MET A 3 48.42 -5.32 9.27
N ARG A 4 48.12 -5.54 10.55
CA ARG A 4 46.82 -6.07 10.96
C ARG A 4 45.80 -4.94 10.86
N PRO A 5 44.79 -5.00 9.98
CA PRO A 5 43.66 -4.09 10.10
C PRO A 5 43.00 -4.34 11.45
N SER A 6 42.94 -3.31 12.29
CA SER A 6 42.37 -3.38 13.63
C SER A 6 40.93 -3.87 13.54
N VAL A 7 40.62 -4.98 14.22
CA VAL A 7 39.28 -5.61 14.31
C VAL A 7 38.16 -4.59 14.58
N ASN A 8 38.48 -3.49 15.25
CA ASN A 8 37.59 -2.38 15.56
C ASN A 8 37.05 -1.62 14.33
N VAL A 9 37.78 -1.60 13.20
CA VAL A 9 37.34 -0.94 11.97
C VAL A 9 36.26 -1.75 11.25
N PHE A 10 36.34 -3.09 11.30
CA PHE A 10 35.32 -3.97 10.72
C PHE A 10 34.00 -3.94 11.51
N ILE A 11 34.05 -3.82 12.84
CA ILE A 11 32.84 -3.76 13.69
C ILE A 11 32.07 -2.44 13.47
N MET A 12 32.76 -1.31 13.28
CA MET A 12 32.14 -0.03 12.94
C MET A 12 31.48 -0.03 11.56
N LEU A 13 32.06 -0.71 10.56
CA LEU A 13 31.51 -0.80 9.21
C LEU A 13 30.24 -1.67 9.13
N CYS A 14 30.08 -2.66 10.01
CA CYS A 14 28.86 -3.47 10.08
C CYS A 14 27.65 -2.71 10.67
N ALA A 15 27.86 -1.69 11.51
CA ALA A 15 26.78 -0.93 12.14
C ALA A 15 26.10 0.09 11.21
N ILE A 16 26.70 0.40 10.05
CA ILE A 16 26.17 1.38 9.09
C ILE A 16 25.25 0.71 8.05
N MET A 17 25.35 -0.61 7.88
CA MET A 17 24.46 -1.34 6.99
C MET A 17 23.20 -1.76 7.75
N SER A 18 22.06 -1.18 7.37
CA SER A 18 20.70 -1.74 7.50
C SER A 18 19.81 -1.21 8.64
N SER A 19 19.68 0.10 8.79
CA SER A 19 18.37 0.64 9.19
C SER A 19 17.48 0.67 7.95
N VAL A 20 16.80 -0.44 7.62
CA VAL A 20 15.69 -0.36 6.66
C VAL A 20 14.57 0.39 7.37
N GLU A 21 14.47 1.68 7.11
CA GLU A 21 13.39 2.51 7.63
C GLU A 21 12.10 2.12 6.90
N LEU A 22 11.28 1.31 7.57
CA LEU A 22 9.92 1.02 7.11
C LEU A 22 9.09 2.29 7.29
N LYS A 23 8.49 2.76 6.19
CA LYS A 23 7.63 3.95 6.18
C LYS A 23 6.27 3.72 6.86
N LEU A 24 5.90 2.45 7.08
CA LEU A 24 4.69 2.04 7.77
C LEU A 24 5.06 1.13 8.96
N PRO A 25 4.28 1.16 10.06
CA PRO A 25 4.45 0.20 11.14
C PRO A 25 4.32 -1.25 10.63
N PRO A 26 5.14 -2.20 11.11
CA PRO A 26 5.12 -3.59 10.64
C PRO A 26 3.74 -4.24 10.71
N GLU A 27 2.96 -3.96 11.75
CA GLU A 27 1.59 -4.46 11.91
C GLU A 27 0.67 -3.99 10.78
N VAL A 28 0.76 -2.72 10.37
CA VAL A 28 -0.03 -2.17 9.26
C VAL A 28 0.36 -2.83 7.94
N ILE A 29 1.66 -3.06 7.73
CA ILE A 29 2.15 -3.76 6.53
C ILE A 29 1.59 -5.18 6.49
N VAL A 30 1.68 -5.93 7.60
CA VAL A 30 1.17 -7.32 7.67
C VAL A 30 -0.32 -7.38 7.40
N ASP A 31 -1.10 -6.48 8.01
CA ASP A 31 -2.54 -6.45 7.81
C ASP A 31 -2.89 -6.12 6.35
N TRP A 32 -2.30 -5.08 5.77
CA TRP A 32 -2.53 -4.72 4.36
C TRP A 32 -1.98 -5.75 3.37
N GLU A 33 -0.89 -6.44 3.72
CA GLU A 33 -0.39 -7.60 2.98
C GLU A 33 -1.43 -8.72 2.98
N SER A 34 -2.00 -9.05 4.15
CA SER A 34 -3.01 -10.11 4.27
C SER A 34 -4.24 -9.85 3.39
N TYR A 35 -4.69 -8.59 3.30
CA TYR A 35 -5.81 -8.22 2.44
C TYR A 35 -5.50 -8.46 0.96
N HIS A 36 -4.43 -7.88 0.41
CA HIS A 36 -4.23 -7.98 -1.02
C HIS A 36 -3.68 -9.35 -1.48
N PHE A 37 -3.00 -10.11 -0.60
CA PHE A 37 -2.44 -11.40 -0.98
C PHE A 37 -3.48 -12.47 -1.27
N GLN A 38 -4.65 -12.45 -0.61
CA GLN A 38 -5.69 -13.46 -0.81
C GLN A 38 -6.17 -13.55 -2.27
N TYR A 39 -6.23 -12.41 -2.96
CA TYR A 39 -6.72 -12.31 -4.35
C TYR A 39 -5.63 -11.90 -5.33
N PHE A 40 -4.36 -11.98 -4.91
CA PHE A 40 -3.23 -11.49 -5.68
C PHE A 40 -3.16 -12.11 -7.08
N ASP A 41 -3.14 -13.43 -7.19
CA ASP A 41 -2.96 -14.11 -8.48
C ASP A 41 -4.13 -13.85 -9.43
N ILE A 42 -5.35 -13.79 -8.89
CA ILE A 42 -6.57 -13.48 -9.64
C ILE A 42 -6.47 -12.07 -10.22
N CYS A 43 -6.19 -11.07 -9.36
CA CYS A 43 -6.14 -9.68 -9.79
C CYS A 43 -4.95 -9.36 -10.69
N VAL A 44 -3.79 -10.03 -10.51
CA VAL A 44 -2.66 -9.92 -11.46
C VAL A 44 -3.08 -10.44 -12.83
N ASN A 45 -3.72 -11.61 -12.88
CA ASN A 45 -4.12 -12.22 -14.15
C ASN A 45 -5.22 -11.42 -14.86
N GLU A 46 -6.19 -10.86 -14.14
CA GLU A 46 -7.27 -10.05 -14.72
C GLU A 46 -6.77 -8.73 -15.31
N THR A 47 -5.76 -8.12 -14.70
CA THR A 47 -5.34 -6.74 -15.03
C THR A 47 -4.07 -6.67 -15.85
N GLY A 48 -3.27 -7.74 -15.86
CA GLY A 48 -1.97 -7.77 -16.52
C GLY A 48 -0.93 -6.87 -15.86
N VAL A 49 -1.15 -6.41 -14.62
CA VAL A 49 -0.16 -5.63 -13.86
C VAL A 49 1.10 -6.48 -13.65
N ASP A 50 2.28 -5.83 -13.68
CA ASP A 50 3.52 -6.51 -13.29
C ASP A 50 3.38 -6.97 -11.83
N PRO A 51 3.48 -8.29 -11.55
CA PRO A 51 3.28 -8.83 -10.20
C PRO A 51 4.27 -8.29 -9.17
N MET A 52 5.40 -7.72 -9.58
CA MET A 52 6.35 -7.10 -8.66
C MET A 52 5.80 -5.82 -8.04
N ILE A 53 4.95 -5.08 -8.77
CA ILE A 53 4.37 -3.81 -8.30
C ILE A 53 3.51 -4.02 -7.04
N PRO A 54 2.40 -4.81 -7.07
CA PRO A 54 1.58 -4.99 -5.89
C PRO A 54 2.28 -5.74 -4.76
N ARG A 55 3.24 -6.64 -5.08
CA ARG A 55 4.03 -7.36 -4.07
C ARG A 55 4.88 -6.42 -3.20
N MET A 56 5.32 -5.30 -3.75
CA MET A 56 6.26 -4.39 -3.08
C MET A 56 5.62 -3.08 -2.63
N MET A 57 4.37 -2.79 -3.03
CA MET A 57 3.76 -1.46 -2.90
C MET A 57 3.72 -0.94 -1.46
N PHE A 58 3.40 -1.77 -0.46
CA PHE A 58 3.34 -1.32 0.95
C PHE A 58 4.70 -1.27 1.63
N ARG A 59 5.62 -2.17 1.25
CA ARG A 59 6.99 -2.20 1.78
C ARG A 59 7.81 -0.99 1.32
N GLN A 60 7.62 -0.57 0.07
CA GLN A 60 8.33 0.55 -0.53
C GLN A 60 7.53 1.85 -0.47
N VAL A 61 6.22 1.76 -0.17
CA VAL A 61 5.24 2.84 -0.36
C VAL A 61 5.37 3.39 -1.78
N ASN A 62 5.27 2.48 -2.75
CA ASN A 62 5.32 2.78 -4.17
C ASN A 62 4.00 2.38 -4.81
N LEU A 63 3.17 3.37 -5.12
CA LEU A 63 1.88 3.20 -5.76
C LEU A 63 1.93 3.94 -7.10
N PRO A 64 2.32 3.28 -8.21
CA PRO A 64 2.51 3.92 -9.50
C PRO A 64 1.16 4.40 -10.09
N ASP A 65 1.20 5.52 -10.81
CA ASP A 65 0.05 6.08 -11.54
C ASP A 65 -0.08 5.40 -12.92
N GLU A 66 -0.34 4.09 -12.89
CA GLU A 66 -0.47 3.24 -14.08
C GLU A 66 -1.86 2.58 -14.12
N GLU A 67 -2.50 2.59 -15.29
CA GLU A 67 -3.87 2.08 -15.46
C GLU A 67 -4.04 0.62 -15.01
N SER A 68 -3.09 -0.25 -15.35
CA SER A 68 -3.09 -1.66 -14.92
C SER A 68 -3.08 -1.79 -13.39
N PHE A 69 -2.28 -0.96 -12.71
CA PHE A 69 -2.22 -0.94 -11.25
C PHE A 69 -3.49 -0.34 -10.63
N HIS A 70 -4.09 0.67 -11.26
CA HIS A 70 -5.37 1.21 -10.83
C HIS A 70 -6.46 0.14 -10.86
N CYS A 71 -6.57 -0.59 -11.96
CA CYS A 71 -7.56 -1.65 -12.07
C CYS A 71 -7.23 -2.85 -11.18
N TYR A 72 -5.95 -3.08 -10.85
CA TYR A 72 -5.56 -4.03 -9.81
C TYR A 72 -6.13 -3.63 -8.44
N MET A 73 -6.06 -2.35 -8.05
CA MET A 73 -6.73 -1.85 -6.83
C MET A 73 -8.25 -2.04 -6.88
N LYS A 74 -8.89 -1.77 -8.03
CA LYS A 74 -10.33 -2.04 -8.18
C LYS A 74 -10.67 -3.52 -8.02
N CYS A 75 -9.83 -4.41 -8.55
CA CYS A 75 -10.01 -5.85 -8.42
C CYS A 75 -9.94 -6.29 -6.96
N THR A 76 -8.96 -5.82 -6.20
CA THR A 76 -8.87 -6.17 -4.76
C THR A 76 -10.10 -5.67 -4.00
N PHE A 77 -10.56 -4.44 -4.25
CA PHE A 77 -11.79 -3.91 -3.65
C PHE A 77 -13.01 -4.77 -4.00
N LYS A 78 -13.14 -5.21 -5.26
CA LYS A 78 -14.24 -6.08 -5.71
C LYS A 78 -14.28 -7.38 -4.90
N TYR A 79 -13.16 -8.09 -4.81
CA TYR A 79 -13.12 -9.39 -4.15
C TYR A 79 -13.23 -9.33 -2.62
N HIS A 80 -12.98 -8.16 -2.04
CA HIS A 80 -13.27 -7.86 -0.63
C HIS A 80 -14.66 -7.26 -0.39
N ASN A 81 -15.51 -7.16 -1.41
CA ASN A 81 -16.85 -6.55 -1.32
C ASN A 81 -16.83 -5.10 -0.83
N MET A 82 -15.79 -4.35 -1.21
CA MET A 82 -15.61 -2.92 -0.90
C MET A 82 -16.14 -2.00 -2.01
N LEU A 83 -16.84 -2.56 -3.01
CA LEU A 83 -17.51 -1.81 -4.06
C LEU A 83 -19.01 -1.87 -3.86
N THR A 84 -19.73 -0.88 -4.40
CA THR A 84 -21.19 -0.95 -4.51
C THR A 84 -21.61 -2.18 -5.34
N PRO A 85 -22.85 -2.67 -5.20
CA PRO A 85 -23.31 -3.86 -5.93
C PRO A 85 -23.24 -3.76 -7.46
N ASP A 86 -23.26 -2.54 -8.02
CA ASP A 86 -23.10 -2.29 -9.44
C ASP A 86 -21.64 -2.06 -9.87
N GLU A 87 -20.70 -2.16 -8.92
CA GLU A 87 -19.26 -1.92 -9.07
C GLU A 87 -18.90 -0.53 -9.62
N LYS A 88 -19.80 0.46 -9.51
CA LYS A 88 -19.58 1.83 -10.03
C LYS A 88 -18.99 2.79 -9.01
N ASP A 89 -19.07 2.48 -7.73
CA ASP A 89 -18.47 3.29 -6.67
C ASP A 89 -17.92 2.40 -5.54
N ILE A 90 -17.26 3.03 -4.58
CA ILE A 90 -16.73 2.39 -3.38
C ILE A 90 -17.83 2.30 -2.32
N ASP A 91 -17.97 1.13 -1.71
CA ASP A 91 -18.70 0.99 -0.45
C ASP A 91 -17.78 1.45 0.69
N TYR A 92 -17.91 2.72 1.07
CA TYR A 92 -17.07 3.32 2.11
C TYR A 92 -17.31 2.74 3.50
N GLU A 93 -18.46 2.12 3.76
CA GLU A 93 -18.72 1.45 5.04
C GLU A 93 -18.01 0.10 5.12
N ALA A 94 -18.03 -0.67 4.03
CA ALA A 94 -17.25 -1.90 3.91
C ALA A 94 -15.75 -1.59 3.96
N TYR A 95 -15.29 -0.61 3.17
CA TYR A 95 -13.90 -0.18 3.17
C TYR A 95 -13.42 0.20 4.58
N ALA A 96 -14.17 1.02 5.32
CA ALA A 96 -13.79 1.49 6.66
C ALA A 96 -13.58 0.38 7.70
N LYS A 97 -14.23 -0.78 7.53
CA LYS A 97 -14.13 -1.90 8.48
C LYS A 97 -12.83 -2.67 8.32
N ASP A 98 -12.32 -2.71 7.09
CA ASP A 98 -11.24 -3.59 6.70
C ASP A 98 -9.89 -2.86 6.68
N VAL A 99 -9.89 -1.56 6.40
CA VAL A 99 -8.67 -0.76 6.50
C VAL A 99 -8.57 -0.10 7.87
N HIS A 100 -7.40 -0.21 8.52
CA HIS A 100 -7.05 0.42 9.81
C HIS A 100 -7.01 1.96 9.76
N LEU A 101 -7.96 2.63 9.11
CA LEU A 101 -8.03 4.09 8.99
C LEU A 101 -8.81 4.69 10.14
N THR A 102 -8.44 5.90 10.53
CA THR A 102 -9.29 6.69 11.42
C THR A 102 -10.45 7.28 10.62
N PRO A 103 -11.59 7.58 11.25
CA PRO A 103 -12.72 8.23 10.58
C PRO A 103 -12.33 9.54 9.85
N GLU A 104 -11.37 10.28 10.39
CA GLU A 104 -10.88 11.53 9.82
C GLU A 104 -10.12 11.31 8.51
N ILE A 105 -9.20 10.32 8.47
CA ILE A 105 -8.46 9.98 7.25
C ILE A 105 -9.44 9.49 6.18
N LEU A 106 -10.38 8.62 6.55
CA LEU A 106 -11.38 8.10 5.62
C LEU A 106 -12.22 9.22 5.01
N LYS A 107 -12.71 10.16 5.85
CA LYS A 107 -13.49 11.30 5.39
C LYS A 107 -12.70 12.16 4.41
N MET A 108 -11.45 12.51 4.76
CA MET A 108 -10.58 13.31 3.91
C MET A 108 -10.34 12.63 2.56
N CYS A 109 -9.99 11.34 2.56
CA CYS A 109 -9.71 10.61 1.33
C CYS A 109 -10.96 10.42 0.46
N ARG A 110 -12.14 10.24 1.07
CA ARG A 110 -13.41 10.23 0.36
C ARG A 110 -13.70 11.56 -0.34
N GLU A 111 -13.50 12.68 0.35
CA GLU A 111 -13.69 14.02 -0.23
C GLU A 111 -12.69 14.27 -1.38
N PHE A 112 -11.45 13.81 -1.23
CA PHE A 112 -10.41 13.92 -2.25
C PHE A 112 -10.77 13.23 -3.57
N VAL A 113 -11.44 12.07 -3.52
CA VAL A 113 -11.78 11.29 -4.71
C VAL A 113 -13.22 11.49 -5.21
N ALA A 114 -13.98 12.40 -4.60
CA ALA A 114 -15.41 12.55 -4.84
C ALA A 114 -15.77 12.89 -6.29
N SER A 115 -14.89 13.61 -7.00
CA SER A 115 -15.09 13.98 -8.41
C SER A 115 -14.55 12.97 -9.41
N GLU A 116 -13.83 11.94 -8.96
CA GLU A 116 -13.34 10.89 -9.85
C GLU A 116 -14.50 10.00 -10.27
N SER A 117 -14.58 9.70 -11.56
CA SER A 117 -15.68 8.92 -12.14
C SER A 117 -15.22 7.56 -12.65
N GLU A 118 -13.92 7.43 -12.97
CA GLU A 118 -13.33 6.18 -13.41
C GLU A 118 -12.99 5.35 -12.16
N ILE A 119 -13.61 4.18 -12.03
CA ILE A 119 -13.59 3.38 -10.79
C ILE A 119 -12.20 2.78 -10.49
N CYS A 120 -11.42 2.42 -11.50
CA CYS A 120 -10.04 1.98 -11.30
C CYS A 120 -9.19 3.10 -10.67
N ARG A 121 -9.24 4.30 -11.25
CA ARG A 121 -8.52 5.47 -10.75
C ARG A 121 -9.04 5.90 -9.39
N LYS A 122 -10.35 5.85 -9.15
CA LYS A 122 -10.94 6.17 -7.84
C LYS A 122 -10.41 5.25 -6.73
N THR A 123 -10.42 3.94 -6.95
CA THR A 123 -9.92 2.94 -5.97
C THR A 123 -8.41 3.05 -5.75
N TYR A 124 -7.64 3.41 -6.79
CA TYR A 124 -6.24 3.77 -6.61
C TYR A 124 -6.05 5.05 -5.77
N LEU A 125 -6.75 6.14 -6.10
CA LEU A 125 -6.58 7.42 -5.43
C LEU A 125 -6.97 7.35 -3.95
N ILE A 126 -8.03 6.62 -3.61
CA ILE A 126 -8.42 6.45 -2.20
C ILE A 126 -7.38 5.65 -1.43
N THR A 127 -6.80 4.61 -2.06
CA THR A 127 -5.75 3.78 -1.45
C THR A 127 -4.49 4.59 -1.26
N LYS A 128 -4.07 5.34 -2.28
CA LYS A 128 -2.93 6.26 -2.21
C LYS A 128 -3.09 7.31 -1.11
N CYS A 129 -4.22 7.99 -1.06
CA CYS A 129 -4.50 8.97 0.01
C CYS A 129 -4.43 8.32 1.40
N SER A 130 -4.98 7.12 1.55
CA SER A 130 -5.00 6.39 2.82
C SER A 130 -3.60 5.97 3.27
N VAL A 131 -2.79 5.45 2.34
CA VAL A 131 -1.39 5.06 2.56
C VAL A 131 -0.55 6.28 2.93
N GLU A 132 -0.61 7.35 2.14
CA GLU A 132 0.20 8.56 2.37
C GLU A 132 -0.12 9.21 3.72
N ASN A 133 -1.41 9.33 4.08
CA ASN A 133 -1.80 9.86 5.39
C ASN A 133 -1.40 8.95 6.54
N LYS A 134 -1.38 7.63 6.34
CA LYS A 134 -0.89 6.69 7.36
C LYS A 134 0.60 6.83 7.58
N VAL A 135 1.40 6.89 6.51
CA VAL A 135 2.85 7.16 6.61
C VAL A 135 3.11 8.46 7.37
N ILE A 136 2.40 9.54 7.03
CA ILE A 136 2.53 10.84 7.73
C ILE A 136 2.16 10.73 9.21
N SER A 137 1.12 9.97 9.55
CA SER A 137 0.66 9.79 10.93
C SER A 137 1.59 8.91 11.77
N SER A 138 2.32 7.98 11.16
CA SER A 138 3.24 7.07 11.84
C SER A 138 4.65 7.62 12.01
N GLY A 139 5.04 8.62 11.20
CA GLY A 139 6.32 9.33 11.32
C GLY A 139 6.30 10.53 12.28
N ARG A 140 5.20 10.76 13.00
CA ARG A 140 5.03 11.85 13.96
C ARG A 140 4.83 11.27 15.36
#